data_AF-A0A368FTF0-F1
#
_entry.id   AF-A0A368FTF0-F1
#
_cell.length_a   1.000
_cell.length_b   1.000
_cell.length_c   1.000
_cell.angle_alpha   90.00
_cell.angle_beta   90.00
_cell.angle_gamma   90.00
#
_symmetry.space_group_name_H-M   'P 1'
#
loop_
_entity.id
_entity.type
_entity.pdbx_description
1 polymer ?
#
loop_
_entity_poly.entity_id
_entity_poly.type
_entity_poly.pdbx_seq_one_letter_code
_entity_poly.pdbx_strand_id
1 'polypeptide(L)'
;MSEFQAAPSYHLITCQVPKSMSLVMSMIFCLLLRDKEFISANRSILRAPWDTGLCFGENQFHDFDRMTQRLKIENLLGWRLTMVTREPADRFLSGFIDRCIRVGDDCYTCGNNMTCFLEAEYQRAEEYANTLKRNVKNLTRVDRHMFPQNWYVTFTLSVSEICRIVSTMGSIRENTSVS
;
A
#
# COMPACT_ATOMS: atom_id res chain seq x y z
N MET A 1 -6.86 -6.98 -3.36
CA MET A 1 -5.91 -6.52 -2.33
C MET A 1 -5.27 -5.21 -2.73
N SER A 2 -4.99 -5.01 -4.02
CA SER A 2 -4.52 -3.77 -4.61
C SER A 2 -5.49 -2.60 -4.42
N GLU A 3 -4.93 -1.46 -4.07
CA GLU A 3 -5.62 -0.16 -4.06
C GLU A 3 -4.69 0.83 -4.76
N PHE A 4 -5.23 1.56 -5.73
CA PHE A 4 -4.52 2.54 -6.55
C PHE A 4 -5.14 3.90 -6.35
N GLN A 5 -4.30 4.93 -6.38
CA GLN A 5 -4.74 6.31 -6.48
C GLN A 5 -4.09 6.95 -7.69
N ALA A 6 -4.85 7.79 -8.38
CA ALA A 6 -4.39 8.49 -9.57
C ALA A 6 -4.57 10.00 -9.44
N ALA A 7 -3.59 10.76 -9.91
CA ALA A 7 -3.66 12.20 -10.07
C ALA A 7 -3.41 12.53 -11.56
N PRO A 8 -4.47 12.51 -12.40
CA PRO A 8 -4.32 12.56 -13.86
C PRO A 8 -3.63 13.82 -14.37
N SER A 9 -3.91 14.99 -13.78
CA SER A 9 -3.27 16.27 -14.15
C SER A 9 -1.75 16.26 -13.97
N TYR A 10 -1.21 15.34 -13.16
CA TYR A 10 0.21 15.19 -12.89
C TYR A 10 0.82 13.92 -13.52
N HIS A 11 0.02 13.16 -14.28
CA HIS A 11 0.40 11.85 -14.82
C HIS A 11 1.01 10.92 -13.75
N LEU A 12 0.42 10.91 -12.55
CA LEU A 12 0.93 10.17 -11.40
C LEU A 12 -0.09 9.11 -10.96
N ILE A 13 0.38 7.88 -10.76
CA ILE A 13 -0.37 6.77 -10.18
C ILE A 13 0.44 6.21 -9.02
N THR A 14 -0.21 5.92 -7.89
CA THR A 14 0.42 5.20 -6.79
C THR A 14 -0.35 3.95 -6.43
N CYS A 15 0.35 2.87 -6.11
CA CYS A 15 -0.22 1.75 -5.37
C CYS A 15 -0.14 2.03 -3.87
N GLN A 16 -1.26 1.86 -3.18
CA GLN A 16 -1.39 2.00 -1.74
C GLN A 16 -1.08 0.68 -1.07
N VAL A 17 -0.05 0.68 -0.22
CA VAL A 17 0.40 -0.48 0.55
C VAL A 17 0.16 -0.20 2.02
N PRO A 18 -0.70 -0.99 2.70
CA PRO A 18 -0.96 -0.79 4.12
C PRO A 18 0.33 -0.81 4.95
N LYS A 19 0.40 0.10 5.93
CA LYS A 19 1.53 0.32 6.85
C LYS A 19 2.84 0.81 6.19
N SER A 20 2.78 1.25 4.94
CA SER A 20 3.89 1.85 4.19
C SER A 20 3.54 3.27 3.73
N MET A 21 3.38 4.19 4.70
CA MET A 21 2.98 5.59 4.47
C MET A 21 1.67 5.78 3.68
N SER A 22 0.79 4.77 3.64
CA SER A 22 -0.43 4.80 2.81
C SER A 22 -1.36 6.00 3.12
N LEU A 23 -1.46 6.37 4.39
CA LEU A 23 -2.25 7.51 4.83
C LEU A 23 -1.68 8.84 4.33
N VAL A 24 -0.36 9.02 4.48
CA VAL A 24 0.36 10.21 3.99
C VAL A 24 0.21 10.31 2.48
N MET A 25 0.38 9.19 1.77
CA MET A 25 0.24 9.16 0.31
C MET A 25 -1.19 9.50 -0.13
N SER A 26 -2.20 9.02 0.59
CA SER A 26 -3.60 9.40 0.37
C SER A 26 -3.83 10.91 0.55
N MET A 27 -3.18 11.52 1.54
CA MET A 27 -3.27 12.97 1.76
C MET A 27 -2.51 13.77 0.69
N ILE A 28 -1.38 13.27 0.20
CA ILE A 28 -0.65 13.88 -0.93
C ILE A 28 -1.53 13.87 -2.18
N PHE A 29 -2.12 12.74 -2.54
CA PHE A 29 -3.01 12.66 -3.70
C PHE A 29 -4.26 13.53 -3.54
N CYS A 30 -4.82 13.60 -2.33
CA CYS A 30 -5.89 14.53 -2.00
C CYS A 30 -5.51 16.00 -2.27
N LEU A 31 -4.32 16.43 -1.81
CA LEU A 31 -3.80 17.76 -2.10
C LEU A 31 -3.60 18.00 -3.60
N LEU A 32 -3.08 17.01 -4.35
CA LEU A 32 -2.88 17.14 -5.79
C LEU A 32 -4.20 17.26 -6.57
N LEU A 33 -5.26 16.61 -6.10
CA LEU A 33 -6.57 16.62 -6.77
C LEU A 33 -7.42 17.84 -6.39
N ARG A 34 -7.25 18.35 -5.17
CA ARG A 34 -8.14 19.32 -4.52
C ARG A 34 -7.36 20.38 -3.77
N ASP A 35 -6.33 20.96 -4.39
CA ASP A 35 -5.37 21.86 -3.75
C ASP A 35 -6.03 23.04 -3.01
N LYS A 36 -6.94 23.75 -3.68
CA LYS A 36 -7.67 24.90 -3.11
C LYS A 36 -8.52 24.51 -1.92
N GLU A 37 -9.23 23.37 -2.00
CA GLU A 37 -10.12 22.92 -0.94
C GLU A 37 -9.33 22.34 0.23
N PHE A 38 -8.22 21.65 -0.04
CA PHE A 38 -7.29 21.14 0.96
C PHE A 38 -6.68 22.28 1.77
N ILE A 39 -6.20 23.33 1.10
CA ILE A 39 -5.57 24.51 1.72
C ILE A 39 -6.62 25.32 2.49
N SER A 40 -7.79 25.60 1.90
CA SER A 40 -8.85 26.39 2.56
C SER A 40 -9.44 25.68 3.78
N ALA A 41 -9.49 24.35 3.79
CA ALA A 41 -9.87 23.57 4.96
C ALA A 41 -8.75 23.43 6.02
N ASN A 42 -7.61 24.12 5.84
CA ASN A 42 -6.45 24.08 6.74
C ASN A 42 -6.00 22.65 7.07
N ARG A 43 -6.04 21.75 6.07
CA ARG A 43 -5.64 20.35 6.24
C ARG A 43 -4.12 20.23 6.21
N SER A 44 -3.62 19.18 6.87
CA SER A 44 -2.20 18.86 6.89
C SER A 44 -1.99 17.45 6.38
N ILE A 45 -0.98 17.27 5.53
CA ILE A 45 -0.54 15.95 5.05
C ILE A 45 -0.12 15.04 6.21
N LEU A 46 0.42 15.61 7.29
CA LEU A 46 0.95 14.87 8.45
C LEU A 46 -0.10 14.62 9.54
N ARG A 47 -1.19 15.39 9.55
CA ARG A 47 -2.29 15.24 10.52
C ARG A 47 -3.50 14.74 9.76
N ALA A 48 -3.62 13.43 9.61
CA ALA A 48 -4.84 12.83 9.10
C ALA A 48 -5.98 13.03 10.11
N PRO A 49 -7.03 13.79 9.77
CA PRO A 49 -8.22 13.87 10.62
C PRO A 49 -9.16 12.72 10.24
N TRP A 50 -9.96 12.31 11.20
CA TRP A 50 -11.13 11.42 11.09
C TRP A 50 -12.22 11.90 10.13
N ASP A 51 -11.95 12.97 9.38
CA ASP A 51 -12.84 13.60 8.44
C ASP A 51 -12.41 13.21 7.02
N THR A 52 -12.81 12.00 6.66
CA THR A 52 -12.51 11.36 5.38
C THR A 52 -13.18 12.09 4.20
N GLY A 53 -14.20 12.93 4.43
CA GLY A 53 -15.12 13.38 3.39
C GLY A 53 -14.53 14.11 2.19
N LEU A 54 -13.42 14.86 2.36
CA LEU A 54 -12.92 15.73 1.28
C LEU A 54 -12.39 14.94 0.06
N CYS A 55 -11.74 13.80 0.29
CA CYS A 55 -11.04 13.05 -0.77
C CYS A 55 -11.32 11.55 -0.74
N PHE A 56 -12.30 11.12 0.05
CA PHE A 56 -12.67 9.70 0.13
C PHE A 56 -13.51 9.29 -1.08
N GLY A 57 -13.15 8.17 -1.71
CA GLY A 57 -13.87 7.58 -2.85
C GLY A 57 -13.60 8.22 -4.22
N GLU A 58 -12.97 9.39 -4.26
CA GLU A 58 -12.54 10.04 -5.50
C GLU A 58 -11.14 9.52 -5.91
N ASN A 59 -10.99 9.09 -7.16
CA ASN A 59 -9.75 8.57 -7.73
C ASN A 59 -9.06 7.44 -6.94
N GLN A 60 -9.83 6.66 -6.17
CA GLN A 60 -9.40 5.40 -5.56
C GLN A 60 -9.93 4.22 -6.37
N PHE A 61 -9.07 3.27 -6.68
CA PHE A 61 -9.39 2.16 -7.57
C PHE A 61 -8.85 0.85 -6.99
N HIS A 62 -9.62 -0.23 -7.10
CA HIS A 62 -9.18 -1.56 -6.67
C HIS A 62 -8.60 -2.42 -7.79
N ASP A 63 -8.68 -1.91 -9.01
CA ASP A 63 -8.31 -2.62 -10.22
C ASP A 63 -7.65 -1.63 -11.19
N PHE A 64 -6.48 -2.01 -11.69
CA PHE A 64 -5.64 -1.14 -12.52
C PHE A 64 -6.26 -0.91 -13.90
N ASP A 65 -6.82 -1.95 -14.51
CA ASP A 65 -7.43 -1.86 -15.84
C ASP A 65 -8.72 -1.04 -15.79
N ARG A 66 -9.52 -1.22 -14.74
CA ARG A 66 -10.71 -0.39 -14.50
C ARG A 66 -10.34 1.07 -14.26
N MET A 67 -9.21 1.33 -13.60
CA MET A 67 -8.70 2.70 -13.41
C MET A 67 -8.32 3.33 -14.74
N THR A 68 -7.50 2.67 -15.55
CA THR A 68 -7.06 3.21 -16.86
C THR A 68 -8.25 3.44 -17.78
N GLN A 69 -9.22 2.53 -17.80
CA GLN A 69 -10.48 2.69 -18.54
C GLN A 69 -11.29 3.90 -18.04
N ARG A 70 -11.51 4.03 -16.73
CA ARG A 70 -12.31 5.13 -16.15
C ARG A 70 -11.65 6.50 -16.36
N LEU A 71 -10.32 6.55 -16.33
CA LEU A 71 -9.53 7.77 -16.53
C LEU A 71 -9.19 8.03 -18.00
N LYS A 72 -9.65 7.17 -18.94
CA LYS A 72 -9.36 7.24 -20.38
C LYS A 72 -7.85 7.32 -20.68
N ILE A 73 -7.06 6.56 -19.94
CA ILE A 73 -5.61 6.46 -20.13
C ILE A 73 -5.37 5.42 -21.24
N GLU A 74 -5.07 5.90 -22.45
CA GLU A 74 -4.79 5.02 -23.60
C GLU A 74 -3.41 4.36 -23.52
N ASN A 75 -2.42 5.07 -22.99
CA ASN A 75 -1.09 4.54 -22.73
C ASN A 75 -0.47 5.18 -21.48
N LEU A 76 0.47 4.47 -20.87
CA LEU A 76 1.19 4.91 -19.67
C LEU A 76 2.51 5.64 -20.00
N LEU A 77 2.79 5.94 -21.27
CA LEU A 77 4.00 6.68 -21.61
C LEU A 77 3.93 8.08 -20.99
N GLY A 78 4.96 8.46 -20.24
CA GLY A 78 5.00 9.71 -19.50
C GLY A 78 4.30 9.67 -18.14
N TRP A 79 3.61 8.57 -17.79
CA TRP A 79 3.08 8.38 -16.44
C TRP A 79 4.15 7.89 -15.47
N ARG A 80 4.09 8.38 -14.24
CA ARG A 80 4.92 7.93 -13.12
C ARG A 80 4.08 7.00 -12.25
N LEU A 81 4.54 5.76 -12.12
CA LEU A 81 3.92 4.75 -11.26
C LEU A 81 4.78 4.60 -10.01
N THR A 82 4.20 4.85 -8.84
CA THR A 82 4.91 4.79 -7.57
C THR A 82 4.33 3.74 -6.64
N MET A 83 5.18 3.21 -5.77
CA MET A 83 4.78 2.37 -4.65
C MET A 83 5.76 2.65 -3.53
N VAL A 84 5.24 3.03 -2.36
CA VAL A 84 6.07 3.19 -1.18
C VAL A 84 6.17 1.84 -0.48
N THR A 85 7.40 1.36 -0.32
CA THR A 85 7.69 0.17 0.48
C THR A 85 8.31 0.58 1.81
N ARG A 86 8.22 -0.30 2.78
CA ARG A 86 8.85 -0.18 4.09
C ARG A 86 9.74 -1.39 4.35
N GLU A 87 10.73 -1.27 5.21
CA GLU A 87 11.52 -2.40 5.69
C GLU A 87 10.56 -3.49 6.25
N PRO A 88 10.68 -4.77 5.82
CA PRO A 88 9.72 -5.81 6.15
C PRO A 88 9.51 -6.07 7.65
N ALA A 89 10.58 -6.13 8.45
CA ALA A 89 10.50 -6.36 9.89
C ALA A 89 9.82 -5.19 10.62
N ASP A 90 10.17 -3.95 10.28
CA ASP A 90 9.53 -2.75 10.82
C ASP A 90 8.05 -2.68 10.47
N ARG A 91 7.69 -3.04 9.24
CA ARG A 91 6.30 -3.10 8.79
C ARG A 91 5.53 -4.16 9.57
N PHE A 92 6.11 -5.35 9.73
CA PHE A 92 5.52 -6.45 10.49
C PHE A 92 5.28 -6.04 11.95
N LEU A 93 6.30 -5.53 12.64
CA LEU A 93 6.18 -5.06 14.03
C LEU A 93 5.12 -3.97 14.17
N SER A 94 5.11 -3.00 13.25
CA SER A 94 4.11 -1.94 13.22
C SER A 94 2.70 -2.47 12.97
N GLY A 95 2.57 -3.51 12.14
CA GLY A 95 1.32 -4.21 11.89
C GLY A 95 0.85 -4.93 13.15
N PHE A 96 1.71 -5.74 13.78
CA PHE A 96 1.36 -6.54 14.96
C PHE A 96 0.93 -5.65 16.13
N ILE A 97 1.72 -4.61 16.45
CA ILE A 97 1.40 -3.67 17.51
C ILE A 97 0.06 -2.96 17.24
N ASP A 98 -0.18 -2.55 16.00
CA ASP A 98 -1.38 -1.81 15.64
C ASP A 98 -2.63 -2.71 15.62
N ARG A 99 -2.58 -3.83 14.89
CA ARG A 99 -3.74 -4.71 14.67
C ARG A 99 -4.02 -5.61 15.87
N CYS A 100 -2.99 -6.24 16.44
CA CYS A 100 -3.17 -7.24 17.50
C CYS A 100 -3.20 -6.60 18.89
N ILE A 101 -2.27 -5.69 19.18
CA ILE A 101 -2.13 -5.14 20.54
C ILE A 101 -3.08 -3.95 20.78
N ARG A 102 -3.10 -2.97 19.87
CA ARG A 102 -3.88 -1.73 20.06
C ARG A 102 -5.34 -1.87 19.66
N VAL A 103 -5.61 -2.43 18.48
CA VAL A 103 -6.98 -2.62 17.99
C VAL A 103 -7.64 -3.85 18.59
N GLY A 104 -6.86 -4.91 18.86
CA GLY A 104 -7.39 -6.17 19.38
C GLY A 104 -8.11 -7.02 18.33
N ASP A 105 -7.62 -7.03 17.09
CA ASP A 105 -8.05 -8.05 16.13
C ASP A 105 -7.71 -9.46 16.66
N ASP A 106 -8.43 -10.48 16.17
CA ASP A 106 -8.28 -11.87 16.59
C ASP A 106 -6.85 -12.42 16.46
N CYS A 107 -6.07 -11.90 15.49
CA CYS A 107 -4.67 -12.24 15.26
C CYS A 107 -4.38 -13.74 15.35
N TYR A 108 -5.24 -14.52 14.70
CA TYR A 108 -5.17 -15.97 14.57
C TYR A 108 -5.22 -16.69 15.92
N THR A 109 -5.92 -16.10 16.90
CA THR A 109 -6.02 -16.55 18.29
C THR A 109 -4.69 -16.59 19.07
N CYS A 110 -3.63 -15.96 18.54
CA CYS A 110 -2.31 -15.90 19.19
C CYS A 110 -2.23 -14.85 20.32
N GLY A 111 -3.20 -13.94 20.43
CA GLY A 111 -3.17 -12.83 21.39
C GLY A 111 -1.90 -11.98 21.21
N ASN A 112 -1.08 -11.90 22.26
CA ASN A 112 0.16 -11.11 22.27
C ASN A 112 1.42 -11.94 21.96
N ASN A 113 1.28 -13.23 21.60
CA ASN A 113 2.41 -14.09 21.26
C ASN A 113 2.88 -13.84 19.82
N MET A 114 3.98 -13.09 19.68
CA MET A 114 4.58 -12.73 18.39
C MET A 114 5.05 -13.95 17.58
N THR A 115 5.61 -14.98 18.24
CA THR A 115 6.12 -16.18 17.56
C THR A 115 4.97 -16.97 16.94
N CYS A 116 3.91 -17.24 17.72
CA CYS A 116 2.67 -17.84 17.21
C CYS A 116 2.11 -17.04 16.02
N PHE A 117 2.06 -15.72 16.17
CA PHE A 117 1.53 -14.84 15.14
C PHE A 117 2.35 -14.92 13.84
N LEU A 118 3.68 -14.88 13.94
CA LEU A 118 4.57 -14.97 12.79
C LEU A 118 4.41 -16.30 12.05
N GLU A 119 4.34 -17.41 12.79
CA GLU A 119 4.17 -18.75 12.21
C GLU A 119 2.81 -18.90 11.53
N ALA A 120 1.72 -18.45 12.17
CA ALA A 120 0.39 -18.48 11.60
C ALA A 120 0.27 -17.57 10.36
N GLU A 121 0.83 -16.37 10.41
CA GLU A 121 0.87 -15.43 9.30
C GLU A 121 1.64 -16.00 8.10
N TYR A 122 2.79 -16.65 8.35
CA TYR A 122 3.58 -17.31 7.32
C TYR A 122 2.80 -18.44 6.64
N GLN A 123 2.14 -19.30 7.42
CA GLN A 123 1.30 -20.39 6.89
C GLN A 123 0.17 -19.85 6.01
N ARG A 124 -0.52 -18.80 6.47
CA ARG A 124 -1.60 -18.17 5.70
C ARG A 124 -1.11 -17.53 4.40
N ALA A 125 0.06 -16.90 4.44
CA ALA A 125 0.68 -16.36 3.24
C ALA A 125 1.05 -17.48 2.26
N GLU A 126 1.64 -18.58 2.73
CA GLU A 126 1.96 -19.74 1.91
C GLU A 126 0.71 -20.37 1.26
N GLU A 127 -0.37 -20.57 2.02
CA GLU A 127 -1.65 -21.03 1.49
C GLU A 127 -2.20 -20.10 0.41
N TYR A 128 -2.12 -18.78 0.62
CA TYR A 128 -2.54 -17.79 -0.36
C TYR A 128 -1.68 -17.80 -1.63
N ALA A 129 -0.38 -18.04 -1.51
CA ALA A 129 0.54 -18.12 -2.65
C ALA A 129 0.30 -19.40 -3.47
N ASN A 130 0.04 -20.53 -2.81
CA ASN A 130 -0.11 -21.85 -3.42
C ASN A 130 -1.50 -22.09 -4.01
N THR A 131 -2.54 -21.51 -3.41
CA THR A 131 -3.86 -21.48 -4.04
C THR A 131 -3.80 -20.46 -5.17
N LEU A 132 -3.87 -20.89 -6.44
CA LEU A 132 -3.80 -20.04 -7.65
C LEU A 132 -4.82 -18.88 -7.67
N LYS A 133 -4.64 -17.85 -6.83
CA LYS A 133 -5.40 -16.59 -6.65
C LYS A 133 -6.95 -16.66 -6.70
N ARG A 134 -7.57 -17.85 -6.74
CA ARG A 134 -8.96 -18.00 -7.22
C ARG A 134 -10.01 -18.29 -6.17
N ASN A 135 -9.67 -18.51 -4.89
CA ASN A 135 -10.73 -18.79 -3.90
C ASN A 135 -10.43 -18.46 -2.42
N VAL A 136 -9.48 -17.56 -2.10
CA VAL A 136 -9.42 -17.05 -0.72
C VAL A 136 -10.42 -15.91 -0.56
N LYS A 137 -11.72 -16.24 -0.51
CA LYS A 137 -12.79 -15.30 -0.15
C LYS A 137 -12.65 -14.75 1.28
N ASN A 138 -11.72 -15.30 2.07
CA ASN A 138 -11.59 -15.07 3.51
C ASN A 138 -10.27 -14.40 3.91
N LEU A 139 -9.72 -13.49 3.08
CA LEU A 139 -8.64 -12.61 3.55
C LEU A 139 -9.18 -11.69 4.64
N THR A 140 -8.68 -11.89 5.85
CA THR A 140 -8.94 -11.07 7.01
C THR A 140 -8.29 -9.70 6.85
N ARG A 141 -8.65 -8.78 7.75
CA ARG A 141 -7.98 -7.48 7.79
C ARG A 141 -6.51 -7.61 8.19
N VAL A 142 -6.17 -8.57 9.04
CA VAL A 142 -4.79 -8.85 9.47
C VAL A 142 -3.94 -9.27 8.28
N ASP A 143 -4.42 -10.23 7.47
CA ASP A 143 -3.74 -10.66 6.23
C ASP A 143 -3.38 -9.45 5.35
N ARG A 144 -4.34 -8.54 5.15
CA ARG A 144 -4.16 -7.33 4.34
C ARG A 144 -3.21 -6.29 4.95
N HIS A 145 -2.77 -6.44 6.18
CA HIS A 145 -1.77 -5.56 6.79
C HIS A 145 -0.39 -6.20 6.84
N MET A 146 -0.33 -7.53 6.79
CA MET A 146 0.87 -8.31 7.03
C MET A 146 1.45 -8.92 5.76
N PHE A 147 0.60 -9.31 4.80
CA PHE A 147 1.03 -9.96 3.57
C PHE A 147 2.13 -9.18 2.84
N PRO A 148 3.01 -9.89 2.11
CA PRO A 148 4.12 -9.28 1.39
C PRO A 148 3.72 -8.08 0.54
N GLN A 149 4.52 -7.02 0.60
CA GLN A 149 4.18 -5.72 -0.02
C GLN A 149 4.08 -5.84 -1.55
N ASN A 150 4.91 -6.67 -2.17
CA ASN A 150 4.87 -6.91 -3.61
C ASN A 150 3.57 -7.59 -4.08
N TRP A 151 2.79 -8.21 -3.19
CA TRP A 151 1.51 -8.82 -3.57
C TRP A 151 0.37 -7.82 -3.77
N TYR A 152 0.53 -6.58 -3.30
CA TYR A 152 -0.40 -5.48 -3.56
C TYR A 152 -0.27 -4.96 -4.98
N VAL A 153 0.86 -5.21 -5.63
CA VAL A 153 1.14 -4.70 -6.95
C VAL A 153 0.98 -5.83 -7.95
N THR A 154 -0.03 -5.71 -8.80
CA THR A 154 -0.06 -6.39 -10.10
C THR A 154 0.03 -5.30 -11.15
N PHE A 155 1.18 -4.62 -11.24
CA PHE A 155 1.48 -3.99 -12.51
C PHE A 155 1.67 -5.14 -13.50
N THR A 156 1.13 -5.04 -14.69
CA THR A 156 1.50 -5.86 -15.86
C THR A 156 2.94 -5.50 -16.28
N LEU A 157 3.85 -5.49 -15.32
CA LEU A 157 5.28 -5.36 -15.47
C LEU A 157 5.83 -6.75 -15.20
N SER A 158 6.61 -7.22 -16.14
CA SER A 158 7.32 -8.49 -16.03
C SER A 158 8.03 -8.58 -14.67
N VAL A 159 8.13 -9.78 -14.09
CA VAL A 159 8.82 -10.01 -12.81
C VAL A 159 10.24 -9.39 -12.79
N SER A 160 10.88 -9.27 -13.95
CA SER A 160 12.17 -8.59 -14.15
C SER A 160 12.17 -7.08 -13.85
N GLU A 161 11.06 -6.38 -14.03
CA GLU A 161 10.96 -4.93 -13.79
C GLU A 161 10.72 -4.61 -12.31
N ILE A 162 9.97 -5.47 -11.60
CA ILE A 162 9.74 -5.37 -10.16
C ILE A 162 11.08 -5.53 -9.40
N CYS A 163 11.93 -6.50 -9.77
CA CYS A 163 13.25 -6.65 -9.18
C CYS A 163 14.17 -5.44 -9.44
N ARG A 164 14.07 -4.77 -10.60
CA ARG A 164 14.87 -3.57 -10.89
C ARG A 164 14.50 -2.37 -10.01
N ILE A 165 13.22 -2.19 -9.69
CA ILE A 165 12.77 -1.07 -8.81
C ILE A 165 13.20 -1.31 -7.36
N VAL A 166 13.16 -2.56 -6.88
CA VAL A 166 13.63 -2.88 -5.52
C VAL A 166 15.16 -2.75 -5.42
N SER A 167 15.93 -3.20 -6.42
CA SER A 167 17.40 -3.04 -6.41
C SER A 167 17.86 -1.58 -6.51
N THR A 168 17.11 -0.72 -7.21
CA THR A 168 17.46 0.70 -7.30
C THR A 168 17.21 1.46 -5.99
N MET A 169 16.24 1.05 -5.16
CA MET A 169 16.09 1.60 -3.80
C MET A 169 17.09 1.02 -2.79
N GLY A 170 17.53 -0.24 -2.98
CA GLY A 170 18.61 -0.85 -2.20
C GLY A 170 19.98 -0.20 -2.44
N SER A 171 20.27 0.20 -3.68
CA SER A 171 21.54 0.84 -4.06
C SER A 171 21.69 2.28 -3.52
N ILE A 172 20.59 2.95 -3.14
CA ILE A 172 20.66 4.29 -2.53
C ILE A 172 21.12 4.22 -1.05
N ARG A 173 21.00 3.06 -0.38
CA ARG A 173 21.44 2.91 1.02
C ARG A 173 22.93 2.62 1.21
N GLU A 174 23.69 2.32 0.16
CA GLU A 174 25.13 2.04 0.28
C GLU A 174 26.05 3.26 0.06
N ASN A 175 25.53 4.41 -0.40
CA ASN A 175 26.34 5.61 -0.67
C ASN A 175 26.22 6.74 0.36
N THR A 176 25.77 6.44 1.58
CA THR A 176 25.84 7.38 2.72
C THR A 176 26.58 6.76 3.91
N SER A 177 27.77 6.23 3.66
CA SER A 177 28.80 6.14 4.70
C SER A 177 29.59 7.45 4.74
N VAL A 178 29.34 8.18 5.81
CA VAL A 178 30.05 9.34 6.37
C VAL A 178 31.53 9.38 5.98
N SER A 179 31.92 10.47 5.31
CA SER A 179 33.30 11.00 5.26
C SER A 179 33.61 11.79 6.52
#